data_AF-A0A411PE93-F1
#
_entry.id   AF-A0A411PE93-F1
#
_cell.length_a   1.000
_cell.length_b   1.000
_cell.length_c   1.000
_cell.angle_alpha   90.00
_cell.angle_beta   90.00
_cell.angle_gamma   90.00
#
_symmetry.space_group_name_H-M   'P 1'
#
loop_
_entity.id
_entity.type
_entity.pdbx_description
1 polymer ?
#
loop_
_entity_poly.entity_id
_entity_poly.type
_entity_poly.pdbx_seq_one_letter_code
_entity_poly.pdbx_strand_id
1 'polypeptide(L)'
;MKRAHKDNERILSDIKHFKAMVANESAQLRKDITQHVSRSEGDSTEALIERVSEHLAKLNARMQIVETVLASELPVNRSVGDQLTNTIEVQGSRSQPAALPNLSKKVILNTQHFATNTNMDKAELTDTGLSYCWTKSNPITNFKALISREQPMQIKVRLVSLIKEDMKQDIKVLVDGNVVSSKIEFDGTLDCLVAEIPESKGKVDETKVAVQLPNTFSPQELGKSPDERKLGIAINIVEFNEPEKKKKRFFSFR
;
A
#
# COMPACT_ATOMS: atom_id res chain seq x y z
N MET A 1 11.73 32.89 -17.48
CA MET A 1 10.60 33.14 -16.57
C MET A 1 9.21 33.06 -17.24
N LYS A 2 8.98 33.51 -18.48
CA LYS A 2 7.63 33.49 -19.10
C LYS A 2 7.04 32.10 -19.43
N ARG A 3 7.85 31.04 -19.57
CA ARG A 3 7.36 29.68 -19.88
C ARG A 3 6.76 28.98 -18.66
N ALA A 4 7.46 29.00 -17.52
CA ALA A 4 6.98 28.41 -16.26
C ALA A 4 5.65 29.01 -15.75
N HIS A 5 5.39 30.29 -16.02
CA HIS A 5 4.11 30.93 -15.66
C HIS A 5 2.94 30.42 -16.52
N LYS A 6 3.19 30.17 -17.82
CA LYS A 6 2.17 29.67 -18.76
C LYS A 6 1.82 28.20 -18.50
N ASP A 7 2.81 27.42 -18.06
CA ASP A 7 2.61 26.02 -17.70
C ASP A 7 1.82 25.89 -16.37
N ASN A 8 2.12 26.74 -15.38
CA ASN A 8 1.33 26.79 -14.14
C ASN A 8 -0.13 27.22 -14.36
N GLU A 9 -0.38 28.20 -15.24
CA GLU A 9 -1.75 28.61 -15.58
C GLU A 9 -2.54 27.50 -16.27
N ARG A 10 -1.88 26.70 -17.13
CA ARG A 10 -2.50 25.54 -17.78
C ARG A 10 -2.86 24.45 -16.78
N ILE A 11 -1.94 24.10 -15.87
CA ILE A 11 -2.17 23.11 -14.82
C ILE A 11 -3.32 23.54 -13.90
N LEU A 12 -3.38 24.82 -13.51
CA LEU A 12 -4.47 25.34 -12.69
C LEU A 12 -5.82 25.32 -13.40
N SER A 13 -5.85 25.58 -14.72
CA SER A 13 -7.05 25.44 -15.54
C SER A 13 -7.54 24.00 -15.60
N ASP A 14 -6.62 23.04 -15.80
CA ASP A 14 -6.94 21.61 -15.87
C ASP A 14 -7.44 21.08 -14.52
N ILE A 15 -6.84 21.52 -13.40
CA ILE A 15 -7.34 21.22 -12.04
C ILE A 15 -8.74 21.79 -11.83
N LYS A 16 -9.02 23.01 -12.30
CA LYS A 16 -10.33 23.65 -12.14
C LYS A 16 -11.40 22.94 -12.97
N HIS A 17 -11.08 22.57 -14.21
CA HIS A 17 -11.95 21.79 -15.08
C HIS A 17 -12.24 20.41 -14.47
N PHE A 18 -11.22 19.76 -13.91
CA PHE A 18 -11.37 18.46 -13.25
C PHE A 18 -12.23 18.54 -11.98
N LYS A 19 -12.05 19.56 -11.14
CA LYS A 19 -12.92 19.80 -9.97
C LYS A 19 -14.39 19.97 -10.37
N ALA A 20 -14.65 20.65 -11.48
CA ALA A 20 -16.01 20.81 -12.00
C ALA A 20 -16.59 19.47 -12.52
N MET A 21 -15.77 18.65 -13.18
CA MET A 21 -16.17 17.31 -13.65
C MET A 21 -16.51 16.38 -12.49
N VAL A 22 -15.67 16.34 -11.45
CA VAL A 22 -15.90 15.54 -10.24
C VAL A 22 -17.16 16.00 -9.49
N ALA A 23 -17.38 17.31 -9.38
CA ALA A 23 -18.59 17.85 -8.75
C ALA A 23 -19.86 17.47 -9.53
N ASN A 24 -19.82 17.52 -10.87
CA ASN A 24 -20.94 17.14 -11.72
C ASN A 24 -21.23 15.63 -11.64
N GLU A 25 -20.19 14.79 -11.69
CA GLU A 25 -20.35 13.33 -11.53
C GLU A 25 -20.88 12.96 -10.13
N SER A 26 -20.40 13.63 -9.07
CA SER A 26 -20.93 13.43 -7.72
C SER A 26 -22.40 13.83 -7.61
N ALA A 27 -22.82 14.90 -8.29
CA ALA A 27 -24.23 15.32 -8.31
C ALA A 27 -25.10 14.31 -9.05
N GLN A 28 -24.62 13.78 -10.18
CA GLN A 28 -25.29 12.74 -10.95
C GLN A 28 -25.43 11.44 -10.13
N LEU A 29 -24.35 11.00 -9.48
CA LEU A 29 -24.35 9.85 -8.56
C LEU A 29 -25.37 10.00 -7.43
N ARG A 30 -25.43 11.18 -6.80
CA ARG A 30 -26.42 11.45 -5.74
C ARG A 30 -27.84 11.37 -6.28
N LYS A 31 -28.09 11.90 -7.48
CA LYS A 31 -29.39 11.84 -8.14
C LYS A 31 -29.80 10.40 -8.44
N ASP A 32 -28.89 9.59 -8.96
CA ASP A 32 -29.14 8.19 -9.33
C ASP A 32 -29.36 7.31 -8.09
N ILE A 33 -28.57 7.50 -7.02
CA ILE A 33 -28.77 6.83 -5.73
C ILE A 33 -30.13 7.21 -5.12
N THR A 34 -30.47 8.50 -5.11
CA THR A 34 -31.74 8.98 -4.55
C THR A 34 -32.93 8.43 -5.35
N GLN A 35 -32.84 8.43 -6.68
CA GLN A 35 -33.88 7.89 -7.56
C GLN A 35 -34.07 6.38 -7.40
N HIS A 36 -33.00 5.63 -7.12
CA HIS A 36 -33.09 4.20 -6.82
C HIS A 36 -33.67 3.92 -5.43
N VAL A 37 -33.25 4.66 -4.40
CA VAL A 37 -33.79 4.55 -3.04
C VAL A 37 -35.29 4.90 -3.01
N SER A 38 -35.73 5.86 -3.83
CA SER A 38 -37.16 6.19 -3.97
C SER A 38 -37.99 5.17 -4.75
N ARG A 39 -37.35 4.23 -5.47
CA ARG A 39 -38.02 3.22 -6.31
C ARG A 39 -37.97 1.81 -5.70
N SER A 40 -37.07 1.53 -4.76
CA SER A 40 -36.96 0.23 -4.12
C SER A 40 -37.77 0.19 -2.81
N GLU A 41 -39.04 -0.20 -2.90
CA GLU A 41 -39.73 -0.75 -1.75
C GLU A 41 -39.33 -2.24 -1.62
N GLY A 42 -38.38 -2.52 -0.73
CA GLY A 42 -38.30 -3.82 -0.07
C GLY A 42 -37.23 -4.82 -0.51
N ASP A 43 -36.54 -4.66 -1.64
CA ASP A 43 -35.48 -5.62 -1.97
C ASP A 43 -34.36 -5.07 -2.87
N SER A 44 -33.13 -5.50 -2.58
CA SER A 44 -31.86 -5.21 -3.25
C SER A 44 -31.03 -4.01 -2.74
N THR A 45 -30.73 -4.03 -1.44
CA THR A 45 -29.53 -3.37 -0.87
C THR A 45 -28.23 -3.88 -1.52
N GLU A 46 -28.23 -5.12 -2.00
CA GLU A 46 -27.06 -5.77 -2.61
C GLU A 46 -26.71 -5.19 -3.99
N ALA A 47 -27.69 -4.92 -4.86
CA ALA A 47 -27.44 -4.24 -6.14
C ALA A 47 -26.97 -2.78 -5.95
N LEU A 48 -27.39 -2.12 -4.87
CA LEU A 48 -26.90 -0.79 -4.52
C LEU A 48 -25.44 -0.86 -4.06
N ILE A 49 -25.07 -1.87 -3.25
CA ILE A 49 -23.69 -2.09 -2.79
C ILE A 49 -22.76 -2.40 -3.97
N GLU A 50 -23.20 -3.24 -4.91
CA GLU A 50 -22.41 -3.62 -6.08
C GLU A 50 -22.12 -2.40 -6.97
N ARG A 51 -23.13 -1.58 -7.27
CA ARG A 51 -22.94 -0.36 -8.07
C ARG A 51 -22.12 0.71 -7.36
N VAL A 52 -22.33 0.91 -6.05
CA VAL A 52 -21.48 1.84 -5.28
C VAL A 52 -20.02 1.38 -5.30
N SER A 53 -19.78 0.07 -5.21
CA SER A 53 -18.44 -0.51 -5.30
C SER A 53 -17.81 -0.33 -6.68
N GLU A 54 -18.56 -0.54 -7.75
CA GLU A 54 -18.12 -0.29 -9.14
C GLU A 54 -17.76 1.18 -9.36
N HIS A 55 -18.57 2.09 -8.85
CA HIS A 55 -18.31 3.54 -8.96
C HIS A 55 -17.11 3.99 -8.12
N LEU A 56 -16.90 3.42 -6.92
CA LEU A 56 -15.71 3.68 -6.11
C LEU A 56 -14.44 3.17 -6.80
N ALA A 57 -14.49 1.99 -7.44
CA ALA A 57 -13.38 1.45 -8.21
C ALA A 57 -13.02 2.36 -9.39
N LYS A 58 -14.03 2.88 -10.11
CA LYS A 58 -13.83 3.80 -11.24
C LYS A 58 -13.27 5.16 -10.80
N LEU A 59 -13.73 5.69 -9.67
CA LEU A 59 -13.21 6.94 -9.11
C LEU A 59 -11.75 6.77 -8.67
N ASN A 60 -11.42 5.65 -8.03
CA ASN A 60 -10.07 5.35 -7.59
C ASN A 60 -9.10 5.23 -8.78
N ALA A 61 -9.49 4.51 -9.84
CA ALA A 61 -8.68 4.39 -11.06
C ALA A 61 -8.39 5.76 -11.71
N ARG A 62 -9.36 6.68 -11.68
CA ARG A 62 -9.17 8.03 -12.23
C ARG A 62 -8.29 8.91 -11.36
N MET A 63 -8.37 8.79 -10.02
CA MET A 63 -7.46 9.49 -9.11
C MET A 63 -6.00 9.07 -9.35
N GLN A 64 -5.77 7.77 -9.58
CA GLN A 64 -4.44 7.24 -9.89
C GLN A 64 -3.87 7.80 -11.22
N ILE A 65 -4.72 8.00 -12.23
CA ILE A 65 -4.31 8.65 -13.49
C ILE A 65 -3.87 10.09 -13.23
N VAL A 66 -4.60 10.83 -12.38
CA VAL A 66 -4.27 12.21 -12.02
C VAL A 66 -2.95 12.30 -11.26
N GLU A 67 -2.72 11.43 -10.28
CA GLU A 67 -1.46 11.36 -9.55
C GLU A 67 -0.29 11.06 -10.49
N THR A 68 -0.48 10.16 -11.46
CA THR A 68 0.53 9.79 -12.45
C THR A 68 0.87 10.97 -13.37
N VAL A 69 -0.14 11.70 -13.84
CA VAL A 69 0.06 12.90 -14.68
C VAL A 69 0.74 14.04 -13.89
N LEU A 70 0.35 14.27 -12.64
CA LEU A 70 0.99 15.27 -11.78
C LEU A 70 2.43 14.92 -11.40
N ALA A 71 2.73 13.64 -11.17
CA ALA A 71 4.08 13.17 -10.83
C ALA A 71 5.02 13.17 -12.05
N SER A 72 4.49 13.00 -13.27
CA SER A 72 5.27 12.98 -14.51
C SER A 72 5.60 14.38 -15.07
N GLU A 73 4.90 15.43 -14.64
CA GLU A 73 5.17 16.81 -15.06
C GLU A 73 6.07 17.62 -14.09
N LEU A 74 6.57 17.01 -13.01
CA LEU A 74 7.55 17.65 -12.11
C LEU A 74 8.98 17.18 -12.43
N PRO A 75 9.82 17.99 -13.09
CA PRO A 75 11.24 17.70 -13.19
C PRO A 75 11.88 17.85 -11.80
N VAL A 76 12.16 16.71 -11.15
CA VAL A 76 12.98 16.63 -9.94
C VAL A 76 14.42 16.98 -10.31
N ASN A 77 14.77 18.26 -10.23
CA ASN A 77 16.16 18.70 -10.30
C ASN A 77 16.73 18.70 -8.87
N ARG A 78 17.28 17.56 -8.44
CA ARG A 78 18.14 17.49 -7.25
C ARG A 78 19.57 17.76 -7.68
N SER A 79 20.05 18.97 -7.43
CA SER A 79 21.49 19.25 -7.33
C SER A 79 21.87 19.27 -5.86
N VAL A 80 22.78 18.37 -5.50
CA VAL A 80 23.52 18.35 -4.25
C VAL A 80 24.69 19.34 -4.41
N GLY A 81 24.82 20.30 -3.49
CA GLY A 81 25.95 21.22 -3.42
C GLY A 81 25.55 22.69 -3.54
N ASP A 82 26.07 23.49 -2.61
CA ASP A 82 25.98 24.95 -2.52
C ASP A 82 24.69 25.56 -1.97
N GLN A 83 24.68 25.81 -0.65
CA GLN A 83 24.67 27.17 -0.12
C GLN A 83 24.80 27.17 1.41
N LEU A 84 26.05 27.37 1.85
CA LEU A 84 26.35 28.01 3.11
C LEU A 84 25.99 29.50 3.03
N THR A 85 25.66 30.07 4.19
CA THR A 85 25.55 31.49 4.53
C THR A 85 24.41 32.29 3.86
N ASN A 86 23.30 32.41 4.58
CA ASN A 86 22.76 33.73 4.88
C ASN A 86 22.02 33.70 6.22
N THR A 87 22.67 34.31 7.21
CA THR A 87 22.11 34.71 8.49
C THR A 87 21.04 35.78 8.24
N ILE A 88 19.79 35.45 8.50
CA ILE A 88 18.75 36.45 8.76
C ILE A 88 18.22 36.14 10.16
N GLU A 89 18.57 37.01 11.11
CA GLU A 89 17.93 37.07 12.42
C GLU A 89 16.44 37.37 12.22
N VAL A 90 15.60 36.36 12.39
CA VAL A 90 14.16 36.54 12.55
C VAL A 90 13.82 36.27 14.01
N GLN A 91 13.40 37.35 14.67
CA GLN A 91 12.92 37.38 16.04
C GLN A 91 11.93 36.23 16.31
N GLY A 92 12.19 35.53 17.42
CA GLY A 92 11.48 34.34 17.84
C GLY A 92 10.00 34.60 18.07
N SER A 93 9.19 34.14 17.11
CA SER A 93 7.86 33.64 17.43
C SER A 93 8.08 32.30 18.13
N ARG A 94 7.69 32.17 19.41
CA ARG A 94 7.54 30.86 20.07
C ARG A 94 6.47 30.08 19.30
N SER A 95 6.85 29.44 18.20
CA SER A 95 6.06 28.42 17.55
C SER A 95 5.91 27.29 18.56
N GLN A 96 4.66 26.96 18.90
CA GLN A 96 4.33 25.70 19.52
C GLN A 96 5.10 24.57 18.79
N PRO A 97 5.63 23.56 19.51
CA PRO A 97 6.27 22.43 18.87
C PRO A 97 5.31 21.92 17.80
N ALA A 98 5.78 21.92 16.54
CA ALA A 98 5.00 21.47 15.41
C ALA A 98 4.43 20.08 15.77
N ALA A 99 3.10 19.98 15.82
CA ALA A 99 2.45 18.71 16.10
C ALA A 99 2.98 17.69 15.09
N LEU A 100 3.48 16.56 15.59
CA LEU A 100 4.01 15.50 14.74
C LEU A 100 2.95 15.12 13.69
N PRO A 101 3.34 14.84 12.44
CA PRO A 101 2.40 14.47 11.41
C PRO A 101 1.59 13.25 11.86
N ASN A 102 0.27 13.30 11.69
CA ASN A 102 -0.60 12.18 12.03
C ASN A 102 -0.36 11.05 11.02
N LEU A 103 0.53 10.11 11.39
CA LEU A 103 0.91 9.00 10.53
C LEU A 103 -0.22 7.99 10.40
N SER A 104 -0.31 7.33 9.23
CA SER A 104 -1.36 6.35 8.98
C SER A 104 -1.24 5.15 9.92
N LYS A 105 -2.38 4.66 10.39
CA LYS A 105 -2.53 3.41 11.16
C LYS A 105 -2.81 2.20 10.26
N LYS A 106 -2.96 2.42 8.95
CA LYS A 106 -3.17 1.38 7.96
C LYS A 106 -2.51 1.72 6.65
N VAL A 107 -1.67 0.81 6.15
CA VAL A 107 -1.06 0.92 4.81
C VAL A 107 -1.21 -0.42 4.12
N ILE A 108 -1.58 -0.41 2.84
CA ILE A 108 -1.70 -1.61 2.01
C ILE A 108 -0.83 -1.40 0.79
N LEU A 109 0.10 -2.33 0.57
CA LEU A 109 0.91 -2.43 -0.64
C LEU A 109 0.38 -3.60 -1.47
N ASN A 110 0.01 -3.35 -2.71
CA ASN A 110 -0.44 -4.37 -3.66
C ASN A 110 0.59 -4.52 -4.80
N THR A 111 0.27 -5.35 -5.79
CA THR A 111 1.14 -5.60 -6.95
C THR A 111 1.57 -4.36 -7.73
N GLN A 112 0.77 -3.29 -7.74
CA GLN A 112 1.17 -2.01 -8.37
C GLN A 112 2.31 -1.35 -7.59
N HIS A 113 2.29 -1.41 -6.27
CA HIS A 113 3.35 -0.86 -5.42
C HIS A 113 4.66 -1.64 -5.56
N PHE A 114 4.55 -2.95 -5.82
CA PHE A 114 5.69 -3.85 -6.00
C PHE A 114 6.46 -3.61 -7.30
N ALA A 115 5.86 -2.93 -8.30
CA ALA A 115 6.52 -2.65 -9.57
C ALA A 115 7.82 -1.82 -9.43
N THR A 116 7.95 -1.06 -8.34
CA THR A 116 9.17 -0.29 -8.01
C THR A 116 10.19 -1.09 -7.20
N ASN A 117 9.83 -2.30 -6.75
CA ASN A 117 10.70 -3.16 -5.95
C ASN A 117 11.66 -3.92 -6.86
N THR A 118 12.96 -3.67 -6.69
CA THR A 118 14.01 -4.30 -7.52
C THR A 118 14.08 -5.81 -7.37
N ASN A 119 13.63 -6.35 -6.23
CA ASN A 119 13.61 -7.79 -5.96
C ASN A 119 12.24 -8.45 -6.22
N MET A 120 11.37 -7.81 -6.98
CA MET A 120 10.09 -8.40 -7.38
C MET A 120 9.96 -8.44 -8.90
N ASP A 121 9.35 -9.50 -9.41
CA ASP A 121 9.00 -9.66 -10.81
C ASP A 121 7.76 -8.86 -11.19
N LYS A 122 7.45 -8.84 -12.49
CA LYS A 122 6.21 -8.26 -13.01
C LYS A 122 5.01 -8.96 -12.39
N ALA A 123 3.90 -8.23 -12.33
CA ALA A 123 2.64 -8.80 -11.86
C ALA A 123 2.17 -9.92 -12.82
N GLU A 124 1.82 -11.05 -12.24
CA GLU A 124 1.18 -12.21 -12.87
C GLU A 124 -0.24 -12.35 -12.32
N LEU A 125 -1.06 -13.18 -12.98
CA LEU A 125 -2.43 -13.47 -12.58
C LEU A 125 -2.59 -14.97 -12.37
N THR A 126 -3.36 -15.36 -11.36
CA THR A 126 -3.88 -16.73 -11.25
C THR A 126 -4.99 -16.97 -12.29
N ASP A 127 -5.41 -18.22 -12.41
CA ASP A 127 -6.62 -18.63 -13.14
C ASP A 127 -7.90 -17.95 -12.65
N THR A 128 -7.97 -17.63 -11.35
CA THR A 128 -9.05 -16.86 -10.72
C THR A 128 -8.93 -15.33 -10.89
N GLY A 129 -7.91 -14.84 -11.60
CA GLY A 129 -7.67 -13.41 -11.84
C GLY A 129 -7.01 -12.68 -10.66
N LEU A 130 -6.50 -13.40 -9.65
CA LEU A 130 -5.78 -12.81 -8.53
C LEU A 130 -4.39 -12.36 -8.96
N SER A 131 -4.08 -11.07 -8.77
CA SER A 131 -2.76 -10.52 -9.12
C SER A 131 -1.72 -10.80 -8.05
N TYR A 132 -0.52 -11.21 -8.45
CA TYR A 132 0.62 -11.41 -7.55
C TYR A 132 1.95 -11.11 -8.23
N CYS A 133 3.01 -10.96 -7.44
CA CYS A 133 4.37 -10.80 -7.91
C CYS A 133 5.29 -11.81 -7.22
N TRP A 134 6.13 -12.50 -7.97
CA TRP A 134 7.19 -13.33 -7.40
C TRP A 134 8.35 -12.49 -6.85
N THR A 135 8.92 -12.89 -5.73
CA THR A 135 10.25 -12.41 -5.30
C THR A 135 11.34 -13.06 -6.13
N LYS A 136 12.37 -12.30 -6.50
CA LYS A 136 13.49 -12.73 -7.35
C LYS A 136 14.60 -13.44 -6.56
N SER A 137 15.79 -13.54 -7.15
CA SER A 137 16.97 -14.24 -6.65
C SER A 137 17.56 -13.73 -5.35
N ASN A 138 17.29 -12.47 -4.94
CA ASN A 138 17.77 -12.02 -3.64
C ASN A 138 16.86 -12.62 -2.55
N PRO A 139 17.40 -13.36 -1.56
CA PRO A 139 16.59 -13.96 -0.50
C PRO A 139 15.91 -12.91 0.40
N ILE A 140 16.31 -11.63 0.32
CA ILE A 140 15.77 -10.55 1.14
C ILE A 140 14.92 -9.61 0.28
N THR A 141 13.62 -9.57 0.55
CA THR A 141 12.68 -8.63 -0.08
C THR A 141 12.28 -7.54 0.91
N ASN A 142 12.50 -6.28 0.54
CA ASN A 142 12.24 -5.14 1.41
C ASN A 142 10.92 -4.46 1.05
N PHE A 143 10.18 -4.06 2.08
CA PHE A 143 8.98 -3.24 2.03
C PHE A 143 9.20 -2.02 2.93
N LYS A 144 8.62 -0.89 2.53
CA LYS A 144 8.68 0.35 3.31
C LYS A 144 7.29 0.94 3.41
N ALA A 145 6.96 1.42 4.58
CA ALA A 145 5.69 2.11 4.81
C ALA A 145 5.88 3.20 5.87
N LEU A 146 5.27 4.35 5.63
CA LEU A 146 5.17 5.42 6.60
C LEU A 146 3.93 5.18 7.48
N ILE A 147 4.15 4.63 8.67
CA ILE A 147 3.10 4.20 9.60
C ILE A 147 3.33 4.75 11.01
N SER A 148 2.24 4.97 11.75
CA SER A 148 2.32 5.26 13.18
C SER A 148 2.77 4.03 13.95
N ARG A 149 3.77 4.19 14.81
CA ARG A 149 4.26 3.16 15.74
C ARG A 149 4.16 3.60 17.20
N GLU A 150 3.22 4.50 17.49
CA GLU A 150 2.88 4.88 18.88
C GLU A 150 2.31 3.72 19.69
N GLN A 151 1.83 2.68 19.00
CA GLN A 151 1.40 1.41 19.57
C GLN A 151 1.99 0.27 18.73
N PRO A 152 2.02 -0.98 19.25
CA PRO A 152 2.38 -2.14 18.46
C PRO A 152 1.48 -2.25 17.22
N MET A 153 2.10 -2.58 16.10
CA MET A 153 1.46 -2.75 14.80
C MET A 153 1.63 -4.20 14.35
N GLN A 154 0.97 -4.58 13.27
CA GLN A 154 1.10 -5.89 12.64
C GLN A 154 1.45 -5.69 11.16
N ILE A 155 2.29 -6.58 10.64
CA ILE A 155 2.43 -6.80 9.19
C ILE A 155 1.80 -8.13 8.83
N LYS A 156 1.06 -8.12 7.72
CA LYS A 156 0.46 -9.31 7.11
C LYS A 156 0.84 -9.37 5.62
N VAL A 157 1.58 -10.38 5.23
CA VAL A 157 1.97 -10.63 3.83
C VAL A 157 1.12 -11.79 3.30
N ARG A 158 0.22 -11.51 2.35
CA ARG A 158 -0.61 -12.54 1.71
C ARG A 158 0.17 -13.26 0.62
N LEU A 159 0.33 -14.56 0.79
CA LEU A 159 1.10 -15.46 -0.04
C LEU A 159 0.17 -16.22 -0.99
N VAL A 160 0.43 -16.12 -2.29
CA VAL A 160 -0.25 -16.94 -3.30
C VAL A 160 0.40 -18.32 -3.41
N SER A 161 1.73 -18.37 -3.33
CA SER A 161 2.48 -19.61 -3.45
C SER A 161 3.90 -19.43 -2.93
N LEU A 162 4.55 -20.54 -2.56
CA LEU A 162 5.99 -20.61 -2.30
C LEU A 162 6.62 -21.47 -3.40
N ILE A 163 7.83 -21.13 -3.85
CA ILE A 163 8.53 -21.97 -4.82
C ILE A 163 8.75 -23.40 -4.29
N LYS A 164 8.95 -23.48 -2.97
CA LYS A 164 9.16 -24.70 -2.18
C LYS A 164 8.42 -24.58 -0.85
N GLU A 165 7.46 -25.45 -0.61
CA GLU A 165 6.56 -25.40 0.56
C GLU A 165 7.26 -25.68 1.90
N ASP A 166 8.33 -26.48 1.90
CA ASP A 166 9.08 -26.81 3.11
C ASP A 166 9.81 -25.60 3.73
N MET A 167 10.10 -24.58 2.94
CA MET A 167 10.72 -23.33 3.41
C MET A 167 9.78 -22.45 4.24
N LYS A 168 8.49 -22.77 4.29
CA LYS A 168 7.45 -21.98 4.95
C LYS A 168 7.79 -21.66 6.42
N GLN A 169 8.43 -22.60 7.11
CA GLN A 169 8.81 -22.45 8.53
C GLN A 169 10.10 -21.65 8.73
N ASP A 170 10.91 -21.49 7.68
CA ASP A 170 12.22 -20.83 7.73
C ASP A 170 12.17 -19.36 7.30
N ILE A 171 10.98 -18.85 6.92
CA ILE A 171 10.80 -17.46 6.53
C ILE A 171 10.95 -16.56 7.76
N LYS A 172 11.88 -15.61 7.69
CA LYS A 172 12.11 -14.62 8.75
C LYS A 172 11.57 -13.26 8.34
N VAL A 173 11.01 -12.55 9.31
CA VAL A 173 10.62 -11.15 9.16
C VAL A 173 11.55 -10.28 9.99
N LEU A 174 12.08 -9.22 9.39
CA LEU A 174 12.90 -8.23 10.06
C LEU A 174 12.19 -6.88 10.04
N VAL A 175 12.12 -6.20 11.18
CA VAL A 175 11.58 -4.85 11.31
C VAL A 175 12.71 -3.93 11.75
N ASP A 176 13.00 -2.91 10.93
CA ASP A 176 14.13 -2.00 11.10
C ASP A 176 15.47 -2.74 11.36
N GLY A 177 15.65 -3.89 10.70
CA GLY A 177 16.85 -4.73 10.80
C GLY A 177 16.84 -5.76 11.94
N ASN A 178 15.83 -5.75 12.82
CA ASN A 178 15.73 -6.71 13.92
C ASN A 178 14.77 -7.84 13.56
N VAL A 179 15.17 -9.09 13.79
CA VAL A 179 14.31 -10.26 13.58
C VAL A 179 13.14 -10.22 14.56
N VAL A 180 11.92 -10.35 14.05
CA VAL A 180 10.69 -10.44 14.85
C VAL A 180 10.05 -11.81 14.71
N SER A 181 9.27 -12.22 15.70
CA SER A 181 8.50 -13.47 15.63
C SER A 181 7.46 -13.37 14.54
N SER A 182 7.43 -14.38 13.67
CA SER A 182 6.45 -14.50 12.60
C SER A 182 5.81 -15.88 12.59
N LYS A 183 4.57 -15.93 12.14
CA LYS A 183 3.81 -17.17 11.96
C LYS A 183 3.07 -17.11 10.64
N ILE A 184 2.65 -18.26 10.16
CA ILE A 184 1.77 -18.31 8.99
C ILE A 184 0.38 -18.78 9.41
N GLU A 185 -0.62 -18.01 9.00
CA GLU A 185 -2.02 -18.24 9.28
C GLU A 185 -2.81 -18.22 7.98
N PHE A 186 -3.86 -19.02 7.87
CA PHE A 186 -4.77 -18.97 6.74
C PHE A 186 -5.91 -17.99 7.04
N ASP A 187 -6.15 -17.03 6.15
CA ASP A 187 -7.17 -15.99 6.38
C ASP A 187 -8.54 -16.27 5.75
N GLY A 188 -8.75 -17.51 5.28
CA GLY A 188 -9.95 -17.92 4.55
C GLY A 188 -9.74 -17.90 3.04
N THR A 189 -8.72 -17.22 2.54
CA THR A 189 -8.41 -17.18 1.10
C THR A 189 -6.97 -17.57 0.82
N LEU A 190 -6.01 -17.00 1.55
CA LEU A 190 -4.58 -17.24 1.31
C LEU A 190 -3.83 -17.52 2.60
N ASP A 191 -2.67 -18.17 2.45
CA ASP A 191 -1.67 -18.20 3.49
C ASP A 191 -1.14 -16.79 3.75
N CYS A 192 -0.98 -16.44 5.03
CA CYS A 192 -0.58 -15.11 5.44
C CYS A 192 0.59 -15.19 6.42
N LEU A 193 1.74 -14.65 6.03
CA LEU A 193 2.85 -14.44 6.94
C LEU A 193 2.55 -13.21 7.80
N VAL A 194 2.36 -13.44 9.10
CA VAL A 194 1.97 -12.44 10.09
C VAL A 194 3.12 -12.24 11.07
N ALA A 195 3.51 -10.99 11.30
CA ALA A 195 4.50 -10.63 12.30
C ALA A 195 4.10 -9.34 13.05
N GLU A 196 4.55 -9.25 14.29
CA GLU A 196 4.36 -8.04 15.11
C GLU A 196 5.44 -7.01 14.80
N ILE A 197 5.02 -5.77 14.62
CA ILE A 197 5.88 -4.60 14.50
C ILE A 197 5.91 -3.95 15.89
N PRO A 198 7.07 -3.94 16.58
CA PRO A 198 7.16 -3.38 17.93
C PRO A 198 6.84 -1.88 17.93
N GLU A 199 6.32 -1.37 19.05
CA GLU A 199 6.13 0.08 19.21
C GLU A 199 7.46 0.84 19.14
N SER A 200 7.41 2.06 18.64
CA SER A 200 8.54 2.99 18.56
C SER A 200 7.99 4.41 18.63
N LYS A 201 7.85 4.92 19.85
CA LYS A 201 7.27 6.24 20.14
C LYS A 201 8.09 7.35 19.47
N GLY A 202 7.41 8.29 18.82
CA GLY A 202 8.04 9.41 18.12
C GLY A 202 8.79 9.03 16.83
N LYS A 203 8.64 7.80 16.33
CA LYS A 203 9.17 7.41 15.02
C LYS A 203 8.41 8.17 13.92
N VAL A 204 9.16 8.93 13.12
CA VAL A 204 8.63 9.72 12.00
C VAL A 204 9.14 9.28 10.63
N ASP A 205 10.12 8.37 10.60
CA ASP A 205 10.68 7.81 9.38
C ASP A 205 9.92 6.55 8.93
N GLU A 206 10.20 6.11 7.70
CA GLU A 206 9.61 4.89 7.16
C GLU A 206 9.98 3.68 8.04
N THR A 207 8.98 2.84 8.31
CA THR A 207 9.23 1.51 8.87
C THR A 207 9.73 0.60 7.76
N LYS A 208 10.90 0.01 7.95
CA LYS A 208 11.51 -0.91 6.99
C LYS A 208 11.20 -2.32 7.42
N VAL A 209 10.56 -3.09 6.55
CA VAL A 209 10.31 -4.51 6.79
C VAL A 209 11.00 -5.33 5.73
N ALA A 210 11.71 -6.37 6.14
CA ALA A 210 12.33 -7.31 5.22
C ALA A 210 11.75 -8.71 5.45
N VAL A 211 11.36 -9.37 4.36
CA VAL A 211 11.05 -10.80 4.35
C VAL A 211 12.29 -11.53 3.83
N GLN A 212 12.87 -12.38 4.66
CA GLN A 212 14.07 -13.14 4.37
C GLN A 212 13.74 -14.62 4.21
N LEU A 213 14.09 -15.16 3.05
CA LEU A 213 14.00 -16.58 2.72
C LEU A 213 15.36 -17.26 2.95
N PRO A 214 15.40 -18.56 3.26
CA PRO A 214 16.67 -19.28 3.37
C PRO A 214 17.38 -19.38 2.03
N ASN A 215 16.63 -19.59 0.94
CA ASN A 215 17.14 -19.76 -0.43
C ASN A 215 16.07 -19.32 -1.46
N THR A 216 16.45 -19.27 -2.73
CA THR A 216 15.54 -19.08 -3.88
C THR A 216 15.87 -20.13 -4.93
N PHE A 217 14.86 -20.63 -5.63
CA PHE A 217 15.00 -21.75 -6.58
C PHE A 217 14.36 -21.40 -7.91
N SER A 218 14.84 -21.97 -9.00
CA SER A 218 14.05 -21.96 -10.23
C SER A 218 13.11 -23.16 -10.30
N PRO A 219 11.92 -23.03 -10.91
CA PRO A 219 11.09 -24.18 -11.22
C PRO A 219 11.85 -25.28 -11.98
N GLN A 220 12.80 -24.91 -12.84
CA GLN A 220 13.68 -25.84 -13.57
C GLN A 220 14.62 -26.63 -12.65
N GLU A 221 15.27 -25.99 -11.67
CA GLU A 221 16.10 -26.68 -10.67
C GLU A 221 15.32 -27.68 -9.83
N LEU A 222 14.03 -27.40 -9.64
CA LEU A 222 13.11 -28.27 -8.93
C LEU A 222 12.45 -29.33 -9.84
N GLY A 223 12.79 -29.36 -11.14
CA GLY A 223 12.22 -30.29 -12.11
C GLY A 223 10.72 -30.08 -12.40
N LYS A 224 10.19 -28.88 -12.14
CA LYS A 224 8.75 -28.56 -12.28
C LYS A 224 8.37 -28.00 -13.65
N SER A 225 9.23 -27.17 -14.25
CA SER A 225 8.98 -26.52 -15.54
C SER A 225 10.31 -26.00 -16.15
N PRO A 226 10.36 -25.57 -17.42
CA PRO A 226 11.57 -24.97 -17.99
C PRO A 226 11.83 -23.52 -17.54
N ASP A 227 11.06 -22.97 -16.60
CA ASP A 227 11.27 -21.62 -16.09
C ASP A 227 12.57 -21.55 -15.27
N GLU A 228 13.52 -20.75 -15.76
CA GLU A 228 14.86 -20.59 -15.20
C GLU A 228 14.95 -19.46 -14.16
N ARG A 229 13.87 -18.69 -13.96
CA ARG A 229 13.86 -17.58 -13.01
C ARG A 229 14.07 -18.10 -11.60
N LYS A 230 14.94 -17.45 -10.83
CA LYS A 230 15.10 -17.70 -9.40
C LYS A 230 13.96 -17.04 -8.63
N LEU A 231 13.07 -17.85 -8.08
CA LEU A 231 11.85 -17.43 -7.39
C LEU A 231 11.93 -17.80 -5.90
N GLY A 232 11.21 -17.04 -5.07
CA GLY A 232 11.07 -17.29 -3.64
C GLY A 232 9.61 -17.49 -3.23
N ILE A 233 8.88 -16.39 -3.03
CA ILE A 233 7.47 -16.38 -2.66
C ILE A 233 6.67 -15.51 -3.64
N ALA A 234 5.44 -15.91 -3.93
CA ALA A 234 4.47 -15.13 -4.69
C ALA A 234 3.61 -14.32 -3.73
N ILE A 235 3.69 -12.99 -3.83
CA ILE A 235 3.03 -12.07 -2.90
C ILE A 235 1.89 -11.35 -3.63
N ASN A 236 0.71 -11.38 -3.04
CA ASN A 236 -0.45 -10.62 -3.50
C ASN A 236 -0.48 -9.21 -2.88
N ILE A 237 -0.47 -9.15 -1.54
CA ILE A 237 -0.61 -7.92 -0.76
C ILE A 237 0.30 -7.96 0.48
N VAL A 238 0.81 -6.79 0.88
CA VAL A 238 1.41 -6.54 2.19
C VAL A 238 0.57 -5.49 2.92
N GLU A 239 0.05 -5.84 4.08
CA GLU A 239 -0.76 -4.96 4.93
C GLU A 239 0.00 -4.59 6.20
N PHE A 240 -0.07 -3.32 6.57
CA PHE A 240 0.34 -2.79 7.86
C PHE A 240 -0.91 -2.29 8.57
N ASN A 241 -1.19 -2.78 9.77
CA ASN A 241 -2.42 -2.48 10.49
C ASN A 241 -2.21 -2.51 12.00
N GLU A 242 -3.10 -1.83 12.74
CA GLU A 242 -3.22 -2.07 14.18
C GLU A 242 -3.65 -3.53 14.42
N PRO A 243 -3.14 -4.21 15.46
CA PRO A 243 -3.52 -5.57 15.77
C PRO A 243 -5.03 -5.66 16.02
N GLU A 244 -5.68 -6.68 15.47
CA GLU A 244 -7.09 -6.90 15.76
C GLU A 244 -7.29 -7.13 17.25
N LYS A 245 -8.09 -6.27 17.89
CA LYS A 245 -8.48 -6.46 19.28
C LYS A 245 -9.31 -7.74 19.37
N LYS A 246 -8.72 -8.82 19.92
CA LYS A 246 -9.47 -10.04 20.25
C LYS A 246 -10.65 -9.63 21.12
N LYS A 247 -11.88 -9.69 20.57
CA LYS A 247 -13.10 -9.51 21.36
C LYS A 247 -13.10 -10.63 22.40
N LYS A 248 -12.78 -10.29 23.66
CA LYS A 248 -12.94 -11.21 24.78
C LYS A 248 -14.43 -11.55 24.85
N ARG A 249 -14.81 -12.73 24.36
CA ARG A 249 -16.15 -13.28 24.62
C ARG A 249 -16.19 -13.58 26.11
N PHE A 250 -16.79 -12.68 26.88
CA PHE A 250 -17.19 -12.98 28.24
C PHE A 250 -18.29 -14.03 28.17
N PHE A 251 -17.93 -15.29 28.35
CA PHE A 251 -18.91 -16.32 28.68
C PHE A 251 -19.33 -16.09 30.13
N SER A 252 -20.46 -15.41 30.34
CA SER A 252 -21.16 -15.45 31.62
C SER A 252 -21.80 -16.83 31.74
N PHE A 253 -21.20 -17.72 32.51
CA PHE A 253 -21.93 -18.87 33.04
C PHE A 253 -22.94 -18.34 34.07
N ARG A 254 -24.22 -18.58 33.81
CA ARG A 254 -25.29 -18.57 34.81
C ARG A 254 -25.78 -19.98 34.99
#